data_AF-A0A8C5WUD8-F1
#
_entry.id   AF-A0A8C5WUD8-F1
#
_cell.length_a   1.000
_cell.length_b   1.000
_cell.length_c   1.000
_cell.angle_alpha   90.00
_cell.angle_beta   90.00
_cell.angle_gamma   90.00
#
_symmetry.space_group_name_H-M   'P 1'
#
loop_
_entity.id
_entity.type
_entity.pdbx_description
1 polymer ?
#
loop_
_entity_poly.entity_id
_entity_poly.type
_entity_poly.pdbx_seq_one_letter_code
_entity_poly.pdbx_strand_id
1 'polypeptide(L)'
;MRTHTRGAPSVFFIHVACFALICSTDNNPSTAVPFVNANYDNYPMVYFSRREIQDLRYKAGTTHQHIAARLVEAVQIMLSNSLEYLPPWNPKDFSARWNEIYGNNLGALAMYCILYPDNMEAINMAKDYMERMAAQPSW
;
A
#
# COMPACT_ATOMS: atom_id res chain seq x y z
N MET A 1 -2.00 -11.92 70.09
CA MET A 1 -1.85 -12.56 68.77
C MET A 1 -2.59 -11.73 67.72
N ARG A 2 -1.88 -10.90 66.95
CA ARG A 2 -2.41 -10.25 65.74
C ARG A 2 -1.27 -10.11 64.73
N THR A 3 -1.14 -11.09 63.85
CA THR A 3 -0.21 -11.07 62.73
C THR A 3 -0.95 -10.50 61.51
N HIS A 4 -0.61 -9.27 61.13
CA HIS A 4 -1.07 -8.65 59.90
C HIS A 4 -0.36 -9.28 58.70
N THR A 5 -1.05 -10.10 57.92
CA THR A 5 -0.63 -10.54 56.57
C THR A 5 -0.96 -9.44 55.56
N ARG A 6 -0.14 -8.37 55.53
CA ARG A 6 -0.45 -7.13 54.79
C ARG A 6 0.18 -7.01 53.38
N GLY A 7 0.58 -8.11 52.75
CA GLY A 7 1.29 -8.06 51.45
C GLY A 7 0.96 -9.15 50.43
N ALA A 8 0.24 -10.21 50.79
CA ALA A 8 -0.07 -11.29 49.85
C ALA A 8 -1.12 -10.89 48.79
N PRO A 9 -2.26 -10.23 49.11
CA PRO A 9 -3.31 -10.05 48.13
C PRO A 9 -2.96 -9.02 47.04
N SER A 10 -2.15 -8.00 47.35
CA SER A 10 -1.78 -6.96 46.36
C SER A 10 -0.93 -7.52 45.21
N VAL A 11 -0.04 -8.46 45.48
CA VAL A 11 0.82 -9.09 44.45
C VAL A 11 -0.03 -9.94 43.50
N PHE A 12 -1.01 -10.69 44.02
CA PHE A 12 -1.97 -11.43 43.20
C PHE A 12 -2.79 -10.50 42.31
N PHE A 13 -3.30 -9.38 42.84
CA PHE A 13 -4.04 -8.41 42.04
C PHE A 13 -3.18 -7.78 40.94
N ILE A 14 -1.92 -7.44 41.22
CA ILE A 14 -1.00 -6.91 40.21
C ILE A 14 -0.73 -7.94 39.12
N HIS A 15 -0.48 -9.20 39.48
CA HIS A 15 -0.24 -10.26 38.50
C HIS A 15 -1.46 -10.56 37.65
N VAL A 16 -2.66 -10.60 38.24
CA VAL A 16 -3.92 -10.77 37.51
C VAL A 16 -4.19 -9.58 36.59
N ALA A 17 -3.94 -8.35 37.04
CA ALA A 17 -4.09 -7.15 36.22
C ALA A 17 -3.09 -7.11 35.05
N CYS A 18 -1.82 -7.48 35.29
CA CYS A 18 -0.83 -7.62 34.22
C CYS A 18 -1.20 -8.72 33.23
N PHE A 19 -1.70 -9.86 33.70
CA PHE A 19 -2.16 -10.94 32.82
C PHE A 19 -3.36 -10.53 31.98
N ALA A 20 -4.34 -9.84 32.57
CA ALA A 20 -5.49 -9.31 31.85
C ALA A 20 -5.05 -8.31 30.77
N LEU A 21 -4.11 -7.40 31.07
CA LEU A 21 -3.52 -6.46 30.10
C LEU A 21 -2.80 -7.16 28.93
N ILE A 22 -2.07 -8.26 29.19
CA ILE A 22 -1.39 -9.03 28.15
C ILE A 22 -2.40 -9.82 27.30
N CYS A 23 -3.45 -10.39 27.91
CA CYS A 23 -4.50 -11.10 27.17
C CYS A 23 -5.43 -10.17 26.38
N SER A 24 -5.49 -8.89 26.73
CA SER A 24 -6.25 -7.87 25.99
C SER A 24 -5.48 -7.23 24.84
N THR A 25 -4.26 -7.65 24.54
CA THR A 25 -3.56 -7.13 23.37
C THR A 25 -4.12 -7.76 22.10
N ASP A 26 -4.75 -6.98 21.23
CA ASP A 26 -5.18 -7.37 19.87
C ASP A 26 -4.03 -7.74 18.91
N ASN A 27 -2.80 -7.82 19.43
CA ASN A 27 -1.62 -8.21 18.68
C ASN A 27 -1.68 -9.70 18.37
N ASN A 28 -2.07 -10.05 17.15
CA ASN A 28 -1.97 -11.42 16.65
C ASN A 28 -0.56 -11.67 16.06
N PRO A 29 0.35 -12.34 16.78
CA PRO A 29 1.71 -12.63 16.30
C PRO A 29 1.71 -13.59 15.09
N SER A 30 0.56 -14.17 14.72
CA SER A 30 0.40 -15.04 13.55
C SER A 30 0.15 -14.28 12.24
N THR A 31 0.10 -12.94 12.29
CA THR A 31 -0.01 -12.14 11.06
C THR A 31 1.30 -12.23 10.28
N ALA A 32 1.23 -12.79 9.07
CA ALA A 32 2.37 -13.06 8.19
C ALA A 32 3.01 -11.80 7.58
N VAL A 33 2.88 -10.64 8.23
CA VAL A 33 3.47 -9.38 7.78
C VAL A 33 4.75 -9.15 8.58
N PRO A 34 5.94 -9.33 7.97
CA PRO A 34 7.19 -9.15 8.67
C PRO A 34 7.41 -7.68 9.04
N PHE A 35 7.89 -7.42 10.26
CA PHE A 35 8.40 -6.11 10.63
C PHE A 35 9.76 -5.90 9.96
N VAL A 36 9.81 -5.04 8.95
CA VAL A 36 11.03 -4.71 8.22
C VAL A 36 11.52 -3.35 8.69
N ASN A 37 12.78 -3.26 9.12
CA ASN A 37 13.40 -1.98 9.48
C ASN A 37 13.41 -1.04 8.26
N ALA A 38 13.07 0.23 8.48
CA ALA A 38 13.02 1.22 7.43
C ALA A 38 14.41 1.39 6.77
N ASN A 39 14.45 1.24 5.45
CA ASN A 39 15.60 1.56 4.62
C ASN A 39 15.13 2.52 3.52
N TYR A 40 15.38 3.81 3.71
CA TYR A 40 14.88 4.87 2.83
C TYR A 40 15.60 4.98 1.49
N ASP A 41 16.72 4.27 1.30
CA ASP A 41 17.52 4.34 0.07
C ASP A 41 17.19 3.22 -0.93
N ASN A 42 16.25 2.33 -0.60
CA ASN A 42 15.88 1.18 -1.42
C ASN A 42 14.38 1.17 -1.73
N TYR A 43 14.01 1.58 -2.94
CA TYR A 43 12.64 1.57 -3.43
C TYR A 43 12.34 0.35 -4.32
N PRO A 44 11.09 -0.18 -4.29
CA PRO A 44 9.95 0.21 -3.43
C PRO A 44 10.11 -0.23 -1.97
N MET A 45 9.38 0.41 -1.05
CA MET A 45 9.45 0.12 0.39
C MET A 45 8.12 0.25 1.15
N VAL A 46 7.00 0.55 0.47
CA VAL A 46 5.70 0.79 1.15
C VAL A 46 4.98 -0.52 1.47
N TYR A 47 4.81 -1.40 0.47
CA TYR A 47 4.11 -2.69 0.63
C TYR A 47 5.03 -3.91 0.40
N PHE A 48 6.09 -3.72 -0.38
CA PHE A 48 7.04 -4.76 -0.73
C PHE A 48 8.39 -4.10 -1.03
N SER A 49 9.46 -4.87 -0.85
CA SER A 49 10.83 -4.48 -1.18
C SER A 49 11.17 -4.78 -2.64
N ARG A 50 12.25 -4.17 -3.15
CA ARG A 50 12.81 -4.48 -4.47
C ARG A 50 13.06 -5.99 -4.69
N ARG A 51 13.43 -6.74 -3.63
CA ARG A 51 13.74 -8.17 -3.72
C ARG A 51 12.51 -9.03 -4.03
N GLU A 52 11.33 -8.54 -3.67
CA GLU A 52 10.06 -9.27 -3.84
C GLU A 52 9.44 -9.05 -5.23
N ILE A 53 9.94 -8.10 -6.02
CA ILE A 53 9.39 -7.79 -7.36
C ILE A 53 9.38 -9.03 -8.26
N GLN A 54 10.44 -9.84 -8.24
CA GLN A 54 10.51 -11.04 -9.08
C GLN A 54 9.46 -12.09 -8.69
N ASP A 55 9.20 -12.25 -7.38
CA ASP A 55 8.15 -13.13 -6.88
C ASP A 55 6.75 -12.59 -7.24
N LEU A 56 6.53 -11.27 -7.14
CA LEU A 56 5.27 -10.65 -7.56
C LEU A 56 4.99 -10.89 -9.06
N ARG A 57 6.01 -10.77 -9.91
CA ARG A 57 5.89 -11.08 -11.35
C ARG A 57 5.60 -12.55 -11.59
N TYR A 58 6.28 -13.44 -10.87
CA TYR A 58 6.01 -14.88 -10.94
C TYR A 58 4.56 -15.20 -10.55
N LYS A 59 4.07 -14.62 -9.44
CA LYS A 59 2.68 -14.76 -9.00
C LYS A 59 1.68 -14.20 -10.02
N ALA A 60 1.96 -13.05 -10.62
CA ALA A 60 1.13 -12.46 -11.68
C ALA A 60 1.02 -13.36 -12.93
N GLY A 61 2.05 -14.16 -13.24
CA GLY A 61 2.00 -15.14 -14.31
C GLY A 61 1.41 -16.50 -13.93
N THR A 62 1.11 -16.72 -12.64
CA THR A 62 0.71 -18.04 -12.12
C THR A 62 -0.52 -17.91 -11.20
N THR A 63 -0.32 -17.96 -9.89
CA THR A 63 -1.37 -18.04 -8.86
C THR A 63 -2.28 -16.81 -8.81
N HIS A 64 -1.79 -15.65 -9.24
CA HIS A 64 -2.51 -14.37 -9.22
C HIS A 64 -2.83 -13.85 -10.63
N GLN A 65 -2.77 -14.72 -11.65
CA GLN A 65 -3.02 -14.34 -13.04
C GLN A 65 -4.37 -13.65 -13.25
N HIS A 66 -5.42 -14.10 -12.56
CA HIS A 66 -6.76 -13.52 -12.65
C HIS A 66 -6.83 -12.08 -12.11
N ILE A 67 -6.03 -11.74 -11.09
CA ILE A 67 -5.91 -10.37 -10.56
C ILE A 67 -5.08 -9.52 -11.53
N ALA A 68 -3.95 -10.07 -12.00
CA ALA A 68 -3.09 -9.38 -12.96
C ALA A 68 -3.83 -9.05 -14.26
N ALA A 69 -4.71 -9.93 -14.74
CA ALA A 69 -5.54 -9.70 -15.93
C ALA A 69 -6.46 -8.47 -15.79
N ARG A 70 -6.98 -8.19 -14.59
CA ARG A 70 -7.79 -6.99 -14.33
C ARG A 70 -6.96 -5.71 -14.39
N LEU A 71 -5.71 -5.75 -13.91
CA LEU A 71 -4.76 -4.64 -14.08
C LEU A 71 -4.43 -4.41 -15.55
N VAL A 72 -4.18 -5.50 -16.30
CA VAL A 72 -3.87 -5.45 -17.73
C VAL A 72 -4.99 -4.75 -18.50
N GLU A 73 -6.24 -5.15 -18.28
CA GLU A 73 -7.40 -4.55 -18.92
C GLU A 73 -7.58 -3.07 -18.56
N ALA A 74 -7.47 -2.72 -17.27
CA ALA A 74 -7.57 -1.33 -16.84
C ALA A 74 -6.51 -0.45 -17.53
N VAL A 75 -5.28 -0.92 -17.62
CA VAL A 75 -4.20 -0.19 -18.30
C VAL A 75 -4.40 -0.14 -19.81
N GLN A 76 -4.90 -1.20 -20.44
CA GLN A 76 -5.22 -1.18 -21.87
C GLN A 76 -6.31 -0.16 -22.21
N ILE A 77 -7.35 -0.03 -21.36
CA ILE A 77 -8.38 1.00 -21.51
C ILE A 77 -7.77 2.40 -21.38
N MET A 78 -6.92 2.61 -20.36
CA MET A 78 -6.23 3.88 -20.14
C MET A 78 -5.31 4.26 -21.30
N LEU A 79 -4.52 3.32 -21.82
CA LEU A 79 -3.63 3.55 -22.97
C LEU A 79 -4.42 3.88 -24.23
N SER A 80 -5.50 3.14 -24.49
CA SER A 80 -6.35 3.34 -25.67
C SER A 80 -7.06 4.69 -25.67
N ASN A 81 -7.29 5.29 -24.49
CA ASN A 81 -8.00 6.55 -24.31
C ASN A 81 -7.20 7.53 -23.43
N SER A 82 -5.89 7.64 -23.65
CA SER A 82 -4.96 8.34 -22.74
C SER A 82 -5.37 9.77 -22.38
N LEU A 83 -5.92 10.54 -23.34
CA LEU A 83 -6.38 11.91 -23.11
C LEU A 83 -7.57 12.02 -22.12
N GLU A 84 -8.38 10.96 -22.00
CA GLU A 84 -9.51 10.92 -21.06
C GLU A 84 -9.04 10.59 -19.63
N TYR A 85 -8.02 9.74 -19.52
CA TYR A 85 -7.56 9.23 -18.22
C TYR A 85 -6.41 10.02 -17.61
N LEU A 86 -5.63 10.74 -18.42
CA LEU A 86 -4.56 11.60 -17.93
C LEU A 86 -5.15 12.82 -17.21
N PRO A 87 -4.59 13.22 -16.06
CA PRO A 87 -4.99 14.45 -15.40
C PRO A 87 -4.76 15.66 -16.32
N PRO A 88 -5.66 16.64 -16.32
CA PRO A 88 -5.46 17.84 -17.11
C PRO A 88 -4.32 18.68 -16.54
N TRP A 89 -3.55 19.34 -17.41
CA TRP A 89 -2.50 20.27 -17.00
C TRP A 89 -3.07 21.53 -16.32
N ASN A 90 -4.22 22.01 -16.80
CA ASN A 90 -4.85 23.22 -16.30
C ASN A 90 -5.46 22.97 -14.91
N PRO A 91 -5.02 23.69 -13.86
CA PRO A 91 -5.56 23.48 -12.51
C PRO A 91 -7.06 23.68 -12.41
N LYS A 92 -7.63 24.59 -13.23
CA LYS A 92 -9.08 24.81 -13.25
C LYS A 92 -9.85 23.59 -13.69
N ASP A 93 -9.30 22.81 -14.62
CA ASP A 93 -9.94 21.58 -15.10
C ASP A 93 -9.67 20.42 -14.12
N PHE A 94 -8.46 20.38 -13.53
CA PHE A 94 -8.06 19.36 -12.56
C PHE A 94 -8.93 19.39 -11.29
N SER A 95 -9.24 20.58 -10.79
CA SER A 95 -10.02 20.79 -9.57
C SER A 95 -11.49 21.12 -9.84
N ALA A 96 -11.97 21.02 -11.08
CA ALA A 96 -13.35 21.37 -11.44
C ALA A 96 -14.39 20.40 -10.84
N ARG A 97 -13.96 19.19 -10.50
CA ARG A 97 -14.82 18.09 -10.05
C ARG A 97 -14.11 17.28 -8.98
N TRP A 98 -14.86 16.41 -8.30
CA TRP A 98 -14.28 15.38 -7.45
C TRP A 98 -13.36 14.49 -8.28
N ASN A 99 -12.06 14.49 -7.95
CA ASN A 99 -11.00 14.05 -8.84
C ASN A 99 -10.18 12.86 -8.29
N GLU A 100 -10.75 12.11 -7.33
CA GLU A 100 -10.11 10.93 -6.72
C GLU A 100 -9.66 9.89 -7.76
N ILE A 101 -10.35 9.85 -8.92
CA ILE A 101 -10.04 8.96 -10.04
C ILE A 101 -8.57 9.07 -10.45
N TYR A 102 -7.95 10.24 -10.31
CA TYR A 102 -6.56 10.43 -10.68
C TYR A 102 -5.61 9.66 -9.76
N GLY A 103 -5.82 9.73 -8.45
CA GLY A 103 -5.05 8.94 -7.49
C GLY A 103 -5.35 7.45 -7.58
N ASN A 104 -6.65 7.10 -7.68
CA ASN A 104 -7.11 5.71 -7.68
C ASN A 104 -6.56 4.93 -8.88
N ASN A 105 -6.58 5.52 -10.09
CA ASN A 105 -6.09 4.86 -11.30
C ASN A 105 -4.56 4.82 -11.38
N LEU A 106 -3.87 5.84 -10.84
CA LEU A 106 -2.40 5.87 -10.82
C LEU A 106 -1.84 4.67 -10.04
N GLY A 107 -2.47 4.27 -8.94
CA GLY A 107 -2.06 3.08 -8.18
C GLY A 107 -2.10 1.79 -9.02
N ALA A 108 -3.17 1.59 -9.78
CA ALA A 108 -3.30 0.45 -10.69
C ALA A 108 -2.27 0.48 -11.82
N LEU A 109 -2.07 1.65 -12.44
CA LEU A 109 -1.07 1.85 -13.50
C LEU A 109 0.37 1.61 -12.99
N ALA A 110 0.71 2.12 -11.81
CA ALA A 110 2.02 1.94 -11.20
C ALA A 110 2.28 0.46 -10.87
N MET A 111 1.29 -0.24 -10.30
CA MET A 111 1.41 -1.67 -10.01
C MET A 111 1.59 -2.49 -11.30
N TYR A 112 0.84 -2.15 -12.36
CA TYR A 112 1.03 -2.77 -13.67
C TYR A 112 2.47 -2.58 -14.18
N CYS A 113 3.03 -1.37 -14.11
CA CYS A 113 4.40 -1.09 -14.56
C CYS A 113 5.47 -1.89 -13.77
N ILE A 114 5.21 -2.19 -12.49
CA ILE A 114 6.08 -3.08 -11.70
C ILE A 114 6.03 -4.51 -12.23
N LEU A 115 4.84 -5.01 -12.57
CA LEU A 115 4.63 -6.38 -13.06
C LEU A 115 5.11 -6.57 -14.50
N TYR A 116 4.97 -5.56 -15.35
CA TYR A 116 5.26 -5.61 -16.78
C TYR A 116 6.26 -4.50 -17.20
N PRO A 117 7.54 -4.61 -16.80
CA PRO A 117 8.52 -3.55 -16.98
C PRO A 117 8.91 -3.28 -18.43
N ASP A 118 8.65 -4.23 -19.33
CA ASP A 118 9.02 -4.12 -20.74
C ASP A 118 8.00 -3.27 -21.53
N ASN A 119 6.84 -2.98 -20.94
CA ASN A 119 5.84 -2.10 -21.55
C ASN A 119 6.21 -0.63 -21.32
N MET A 120 7.09 -0.12 -22.19
CA MET A 120 7.57 1.26 -22.13
C MET A 120 6.46 2.30 -22.37
N GLU A 121 5.40 1.94 -23.10
CA GLU A 121 4.26 2.84 -23.33
C GLU A 121 3.53 3.12 -22.02
N ALA A 122 3.21 2.08 -21.23
CA ALA A 122 2.60 2.22 -19.92
C ALA A 122 3.51 2.99 -18.94
N ILE A 123 4.82 2.74 -18.97
CA ILE A 123 5.79 3.47 -18.13
C ILE A 123 5.82 4.96 -18.49
N ASN A 124 5.81 5.30 -19.78
CA ASN A 124 5.79 6.69 -20.21
C ASN A 124 4.47 7.37 -19.85
N MET A 125 3.34 6.67 -19.99
CA MET A 125 2.05 7.17 -19.51
C MET A 125 2.09 7.43 -18.00
N ALA A 126 2.62 6.50 -17.20
CA ALA A 126 2.72 6.67 -15.74
C ALA A 126 3.56 7.89 -15.35
N LYS A 127 4.67 8.13 -16.06
CA LYS A 127 5.49 9.34 -15.87
C LYS A 127 4.71 10.60 -16.19
N ASP A 128 4.08 10.69 -17.37
CA ASP A 128 3.27 11.86 -17.75
C ASP A 128 2.13 12.09 -16.75
N TYR A 129 1.48 11.02 -16.29
CA TYR A 129 0.46 11.05 -15.25
C TYR A 129 0.96 11.73 -13.98
N MET A 130 2.12 11.28 -13.48
CA MET A 130 2.74 11.82 -12.26
C MET A 130 3.19 13.27 -12.44
N GLU A 131 3.76 13.62 -13.59
CA GLU A 131 4.16 15.01 -13.89
C GLU A 131 2.95 15.96 -13.87
N ARG A 132 1.82 15.56 -14.47
CA ARG A 132 0.58 16.34 -14.44
C ARG A 132 0.04 16.53 -13.04
N MET A 133 0.08 15.50 -12.20
CA MET A 133 -0.35 15.61 -10.79
C MET A 133 0.62 16.47 -9.98
N ALA A 134 1.94 16.32 -10.17
CA ALA A 134 2.96 17.07 -9.45
C ALA A 134 2.97 18.57 -9.80
N ALA A 135 2.55 18.94 -11.01
CA ALA A 135 2.44 20.33 -11.44
C ALA A 135 1.23 21.08 -10.84
N GLN A 136 0.29 20.38 -10.20
CA GLN A 136 -0.90 21.02 -9.65
C GLN A 136 -0.54 21.88 -8.42
N PRO A 137 -1.04 23.12 -8.33
CA PRO A 137 -0.77 23.99 -7.19
C PRO A 137 -1.48 23.52 -5.91
N SER A 138 -2.56 22.75 -6.05
CA SER A 138 -3.32 22.11 -4.97
C SER A 138 -3.98 20.85 -5.53
N TRP A 139 -4.13 19.84 -4.68
CA TRP A 139 -4.98 18.68 -4.95
C TRP A 139 -6.35 18.87 -4.30
#